data_AF-A0AAN9VCF2-F1
#
_entry.id   AF-A0AAN9VCF2-F1
#
_cell.length_a   1.000
_cell.length_b   1.000
_cell.length_c   1.000
_cell.angle_alpha   90.00
_cell.angle_beta   90.00
_cell.angle_gamma   90.00
#
_symmetry.space_group_name_H-M   'P 1'
#
loop_
_entity.id
_entity.type
_entity.pdbx_description
1 polymer ?
#
loop_
_entity_poly.entity_id
_entity_poly.type
_entity_poly.pdbx_seq_one_letter_code
_entity_poly.pdbx_strand_id
1 'polypeptide(L)'
;MAVTVNPQANMADLLCLRACTGRRKALLIGINYFGQRGQLRGCINDVRNMSGYLVENFNYKREDMVILTDDQQNPMSQPTKQNILRAMHWLVKDARPNDSLFFHYSGHGGQTKDLDGDEPDGYDEVIYPVDFRQVGHITDDEMHRIMVQSLQPGVRLTAIFDSCHSGTALDLPYIYSTQGILKEPNLAKEAGQGLLGVISSYQRGDLSGVANNLMGFFKKATSGEDAHNKSLATKTSSADVIMLSGSKDDQTSADATIASQATGAMSWAFITALKKRPQQSYVQLLNSIRDELESRYSQKPQLSCSHPLR
;
A
#
# COMPACT_ATOMS: atom_id res chain seq x y z
N MET A 1 -34.34 21.57 4.68
CA MET A 1 -33.66 21.37 5.98
C MET A 1 -32.16 21.32 5.71
N ALA A 2 -31.43 22.34 6.12
CA ALA A 2 -29.98 22.39 5.98
C ALA A 2 -29.36 21.36 6.93
N VAL A 3 -28.59 20.41 6.39
CA VAL A 3 -27.79 19.49 7.20
C VAL A 3 -26.63 20.31 7.76
N THR A 4 -26.68 20.58 9.06
CA THR A 4 -25.60 21.19 9.83
C THR A 4 -24.39 20.25 9.81
N VAL A 5 -23.33 20.67 9.12
CA VAL A 5 -22.03 19.99 9.14
C VAL A 5 -21.42 20.22 10.52
N ASN A 6 -21.22 19.15 11.28
CA ASN A 6 -20.61 19.19 12.60
C ASN A 6 -19.13 19.63 12.46
N PRO A 7 -18.67 20.72 13.10
CA PRO A 7 -17.30 21.24 12.94
C PRO A 7 -16.20 20.35 13.57
N GLN A 8 -16.58 19.21 14.17
CA GLN A 8 -15.69 18.29 14.88
C GLN A 8 -15.42 16.96 14.15
N ALA A 9 -15.73 16.84 12.86
CA ALA A 9 -15.31 15.68 12.09
C ALA A 9 -13.77 15.60 12.10
N ASN A 10 -13.23 14.58 12.78
CA ASN A 10 -11.81 14.39 12.96
C ASN A 10 -11.14 14.16 11.59
N MET A 11 -9.86 14.53 11.47
CA MET A 11 -8.99 14.26 10.29
C MET A 11 -8.96 12.79 9.82
N ALA A 12 -9.54 11.87 10.61
CA ALA A 12 -9.66 10.45 10.31
C ALA A 12 -10.78 10.09 9.31
N ASP A 13 -11.74 10.99 9.06
CA ASP A 13 -12.99 10.60 8.38
C ASP A 13 -12.95 10.75 6.85
N LEU A 14 -12.00 11.48 6.26
CA LEU A 14 -12.03 11.82 4.82
C LEU A 14 -11.19 10.89 3.93
N LEU A 15 -10.17 10.26 4.49
CA LEU A 15 -9.48 9.15 3.85
C LEU A 15 -10.05 7.83 4.33
N CYS A 16 -11.29 7.74 4.83
CA CYS A 16 -11.78 6.48 5.37
C CYS A 16 -13.23 6.24 4.93
N LEU A 17 -13.48 5.18 4.13
CA LEU A 17 -14.86 4.73 3.80
C LEU A 17 -15.63 4.27 5.05
N ARG A 18 -14.95 4.15 6.19
CA ARG A 18 -15.45 3.74 7.52
C ARG A 18 -14.77 4.60 8.60
N ALA A 19 -15.29 4.64 9.82
CA ALA A 19 -14.67 5.46 10.87
C ALA A 19 -13.36 4.80 11.34
N CYS A 20 -12.21 5.43 11.08
CA CYS A 20 -10.88 4.98 11.50
C CYS A 20 -10.65 5.26 13.02
N THR A 21 -11.50 4.68 13.88
CA THR A 21 -11.63 4.97 15.33
C THR A 21 -10.92 3.98 16.26
N GLY A 22 -10.41 2.88 15.74
CA GLY A 22 -9.71 1.84 16.49
C GLY A 22 -8.24 2.16 16.77
N ARG A 23 -7.45 1.12 17.01
CA ARG A 23 -6.01 1.21 17.26
C ARG A 23 -5.27 1.71 16.02
N ARG A 24 -4.20 2.48 16.24
CA ARG A 24 -3.31 2.97 15.18
C ARG A 24 -1.92 2.37 15.32
N LYS A 25 -1.43 1.67 14.30
CA LYS A 25 -0.07 1.07 14.28
C LYS A 25 0.64 1.41 13.00
N ALA A 26 1.94 1.73 13.07
CA ALA A 26 2.73 2.02 11.88
C ALA A 26 3.99 1.15 11.79
N LEU A 27 4.29 0.70 10.58
CA LEU A 27 5.59 0.13 10.21
C LEU A 27 6.23 1.06 9.19
N LEU A 28 7.39 1.62 9.55
CA LEU A 28 8.13 2.56 8.71
C LEU A 28 9.54 2.01 8.45
N ILE A 29 9.91 1.86 7.18
CA ILE A 29 11.14 1.20 6.75
C ILE A 29 11.89 2.14 5.81
N GLY A 30 13.15 2.44 6.13
CA GLY A 30 13.97 3.38 5.37
C GLY A 30 15.39 2.86 5.24
N ILE A 31 15.83 2.56 4.01
CA ILE A 31 17.10 1.86 3.78
C ILE A 31 18.00 2.70 2.85
N ASN A 32 19.16 3.13 3.36
CA ASN A 32 20.15 3.87 2.57
C ASN A 32 21.22 2.95 1.94
N TYR A 33 21.34 1.70 2.37
CA TYR A 33 22.32 0.73 1.88
C TYR A 33 23.77 1.22 2.02
N PHE A 34 24.14 1.73 3.21
CA PHE A 34 25.45 2.31 3.47
C PHE A 34 26.60 1.39 3.04
N GLY A 35 27.55 1.93 2.27
CA GLY A 35 28.74 1.20 1.81
C GLY A 35 28.47 0.19 0.68
N GLN A 36 27.23 0.04 0.22
CA GLN A 36 26.90 -0.84 -0.90
C GLN A 36 26.86 -0.06 -2.23
N ARG A 37 27.04 -0.77 -3.35
CA ARG A 37 26.74 -0.21 -4.68
C ARG A 37 25.24 0.09 -4.76
N GLY A 38 24.91 1.31 -5.18
CA GLY A 38 23.53 1.81 -5.19
C GLY A 38 23.10 2.53 -3.91
N GLN A 39 24.04 2.92 -3.03
CA GLN A 39 23.71 3.65 -1.81
C GLN A 39 22.78 4.87 -2.05
N LEU A 40 21.70 4.94 -1.29
CA LEU A 40 20.74 6.04 -1.26
C LEU A 40 21.07 7.00 -0.10
N ARG A 41 20.46 8.18 -0.09
CA ARG A 41 20.76 9.23 0.90
C ARG A 41 19.53 9.80 1.62
N GLY A 42 18.34 9.37 1.22
CA GLY A 42 17.07 10.02 1.59
C GLY A 42 16.11 9.18 2.39
N CYS A 43 16.20 7.85 2.27
CA CYS A 43 15.17 6.94 2.71
C CYS A 43 14.91 6.99 4.22
N ILE A 44 15.98 7.14 4.99
CA ILE A 44 15.92 7.32 6.44
C ILE A 44 15.25 8.66 6.81
N ASN A 45 15.50 9.72 6.03
CA ASN A 45 14.87 11.02 6.25
C ASN A 45 13.37 10.97 5.93
N ASP A 46 12.97 10.24 4.89
CA ASP A 46 11.56 10.03 4.54
C ASP A 46 10.79 9.39 5.69
N VAL A 47 11.35 8.34 6.28
CA VAL A 47 10.80 7.67 7.46
C VAL A 47 10.67 8.61 8.65
N ARG A 48 11.69 9.45 8.91
CA ARG A 48 11.63 10.45 9.99
C ARG A 48 10.51 11.47 9.74
N ASN A 49 10.37 11.96 8.51
CA ASN A 49 9.32 12.90 8.13
C ASN A 49 7.93 12.28 8.28
N MET A 50 7.74 11.05 7.79
CA MET A 50 6.48 10.33 7.89
C MET A 50 6.12 10.01 9.35
N SER A 51 7.08 9.53 10.15
CA SER A 51 6.88 9.27 11.58
C SER A 51 6.43 10.53 12.32
N GLY A 52 7.13 11.65 12.13
CA GLY A 52 6.76 12.93 12.74
C GLY A 52 5.34 13.35 12.34
N TYR A 53 5.03 13.27 11.04
CA TYR A 53 3.72 13.63 10.52
C TYR A 53 2.57 12.77 11.07
N LEU A 54 2.76 11.45 11.17
CA LEU A 54 1.77 10.55 11.73
C LEU A 54 1.51 10.80 13.23
N VAL A 55 2.56 11.13 14.00
CA VAL A 55 2.43 11.50 15.41
C VAL A 55 1.69 12.83 15.55
N GLU A 56 2.11 13.86 14.81
CA GLU A 56 1.62 15.23 14.94
C GLU A 56 0.18 15.41 14.43
N ASN A 57 -0.19 14.72 13.35
CA ASN A 57 -1.44 14.98 12.63
C ASN A 57 -2.46 13.85 12.71
N PHE A 58 -2.04 12.61 12.99
CA PHE A 58 -2.91 11.43 12.93
C PHE A 58 -2.96 10.62 14.21
N ASN A 59 -2.42 11.14 15.32
CA ASN A 59 -2.49 10.52 16.65
C ASN A 59 -1.95 9.07 16.69
N TYR A 60 -0.94 8.77 15.85
CA TYR A 60 -0.17 7.54 16.02
C TYR A 60 0.80 7.73 17.18
N LYS A 61 0.79 6.80 18.14
CA LYS A 61 1.72 6.84 19.27
C LYS A 61 3.05 6.22 18.89
N ARG A 62 4.16 6.75 19.41
CA ARG A 62 5.50 6.22 19.10
C ARG A 62 5.66 4.76 19.56
N GLU A 63 5.05 4.38 20.68
CA GLU A 63 5.04 2.99 21.15
C GLU A 63 4.26 2.02 20.25
N ASP A 64 3.38 2.54 19.40
CA ASP A 64 2.65 1.77 18.37
C ASP A 64 3.30 1.90 16.99
N MET A 65 4.59 2.27 16.93
CA MET A 65 5.38 2.31 15.69
C MET A 65 6.57 1.34 15.76
N VAL A 66 6.80 0.61 14.68
CA VAL A 66 8.07 -0.08 14.42
C VAL A 66 8.79 0.67 13.31
N ILE A 67 10.02 1.11 13.60
CA ILE A 67 10.86 1.87 12.66
C ILE A 67 12.14 1.08 12.39
N LEU A 68 12.33 0.69 11.14
CA LEU A 68 13.51 -0.05 10.69
C LEU A 68 14.36 0.80 9.76
N THR A 69 15.58 1.15 10.20
CA THR A 69 16.52 1.95 9.39
C THR A 69 17.95 1.46 9.56
N ASP A 70 18.75 1.48 8.49
CA ASP A 70 20.09 0.89 8.47
C ASP A 70 21.18 1.76 9.12
N ASP A 71 20.82 2.92 9.68
CA ASP A 71 21.65 3.74 10.56
C ASP A 71 21.52 3.40 12.06
N GLN A 72 20.57 2.53 12.44
CA GLN A 72 20.34 2.20 13.84
C GLN A 72 21.35 1.18 14.41
N GLN A 73 21.76 1.36 15.66
CA GLN A 73 22.71 0.44 16.30
C GLN A 73 22.07 -0.86 16.77
N ASN A 74 20.77 -0.85 17.09
CA ASN A 74 20.06 -2.05 17.55
C ASN A 74 19.88 -3.04 16.38
N PRO A 75 20.41 -4.28 16.47
CA PRO A 75 20.25 -5.28 15.41
C PRO A 75 18.79 -5.63 15.08
N MET A 76 17.88 -5.48 16.05
CA MET A 76 16.44 -5.72 15.85
C MET A 76 15.75 -4.58 15.10
N SER A 77 16.37 -3.40 15.03
CA SER A 77 15.88 -2.24 14.27
C SER A 77 16.51 -2.14 12.89
N GLN A 78 17.43 -3.02 12.53
CA GLN A 78 18.02 -3.06 11.19
C GLN A 78 17.01 -3.65 10.19
N PRO A 79 16.87 -3.08 8.98
CA PRO A 79 15.90 -3.51 7.98
C PRO A 79 16.40 -4.73 7.19
N THR A 80 16.76 -5.80 7.89
CA THR A 80 17.08 -7.11 7.29
C THR A 80 15.80 -7.79 6.82
N LYS A 81 15.90 -8.76 5.89
CA LYS A 81 14.72 -9.49 5.39
C LYS A 81 13.91 -10.08 6.54
N GLN A 82 14.59 -10.72 7.48
CA GLN A 82 13.95 -11.32 8.66
C GLN A 82 13.23 -10.30 9.54
N ASN A 83 13.84 -9.13 9.79
CA ASN A 83 13.23 -8.10 10.63
C ASN A 83 12.04 -7.43 9.94
N ILE A 84 12.13 -7.18 8.63
CA ILE A 84 11.03 -6.65 7.83
C ILE A 84 9.83 -7.60 7.88
N LEU A 85 10.03 -8.89 7.60
CA LEU A 85 8.94 -9.88 7.63
C LEU A 85 8.33 -10.01 9.03
N ARG A 86 9.16 -10.04 10.09
CA ARG A 86 8.69 -10.03 11.48
C ARG A 86 7.84 -8.78 11.78
N ALA A 87 8.28 -7.62 11.30
CA ALA A 87 7.58 -6.36 11.52
C ALA A 87 6.27 -6.29 10.73
N MET A 88 6.20 -6.83 9.51
CA MET A 88 4.96 -6.95 8.73
C MET A 88 3.95 -7.83 9.47
N HIS A 89 4.38 -8.99 9.98
CA HIS A 89 3.51 -9.82 10.83
C HIS A 89 3.08 -9.09 12.10
N TRP A 90 3.99 -8.35 12.77
CA TRP A 90 3.62 -7.54 13.91
C TRP A 90 2.57 -6.49 13.55
N LEU A 91 2.67 -5.83 12.39
CA LEU A 91 1.77 -4.75 11.96
C LEU A 91 0.31 -5.24 11.90
N VAL A 92 0.09 -6.39 11.28
CA VAL A 92 -1.26 -6.95 11.08
C VAL A 92 -1.76 -7.81 12.24
N LYS A 93 -0.86 -8.24 13.13
CA LYS A 93 -1.22 -9.09 14.27
C LYS A 93 -2.31 -8.44 15.13
N ASP A 94 -3.35 -9.23 15.37
CA ASP A 94 -4.53 -8.90 16.18
C ASP A 94 -5.30 -7.65 15.72
N ALA A 95 -5.16 -7.24 14.45
CA ALA A 95 -5.90 -6.11 13.89
C ALA A 95 -7.41 -6.39 13.87
N ARG A 96 -8.19 -5.41 14.32
CA ARG A 96 -9.65 -5.49 14.45
C ARG A 96 -10.35 -4.46 13.56
N PRO A 97 -11.64 -4.67 13.23
CA PRO A 97 -12.41 -3.68 12.49
C PRO A 97 -12.30 -2.27 13.10
N ASN A 98 -12.13 -1.27 12.24
CA ASN A 98 -11.88 0.15 12.54
C ASN A 98 -10.45 0.50 13.01
N ASP A 99 -9.54 -0.47 13.16
CA ASP A 99 -8.11 -0.19 13.33
C ASP A 99 -7.54 0.45 12.05
N SER A 100 -6.54 1.32 12.22
CA SER A 100 -5.84 2.01 11.13
C SER A 100 -4.35 1.67 11.17
N LEU A 101 -3.93 0.84 10.22
CA LEU A 101 -2.55 0.43 10.02
C LEU A 101 -1.91 1.32 8.96
N PHE A 102 -0.64 1.66 9.18
CA PHE A 102 0.15 2.42 8.23
C PHE A 102 1.43 1.67 7.88
N PHE A 103 1.74 1.55 6.59
CA PHE A 103 2.97 0.97 6.09
C PHE A 103 3.69 2.01 5.22
N HIS A 104 4.96 2.27 5.50
CA HIS A 104 5.79 3.13 4.67
C HIS A 104 7.11 2.44 4.36
N TYR A 105 7.45 2.36 3.09
CA TYR A 105 8.72 1.86 2.62
C TYR A 105 9.40 2.90 1.76
N SER A 106 10.65 3.26 2.10
CA SER A 106 11.54 4.04 1.25
C SER A 106 12.87 3.29 1.09
N GLY A 107 13.24 2.99 -0.15
CA GLY A 107 14.39 2.15 -0.47
C GLY A 107 14.41 1.73 -1.92
N HIS A 108 15.23 0.74 -2.27
CA HIS A 108 15.22 0.17 -3.61
C HIS A 108 13.99 -0.70 -3.82
N GLY A 109 13.43 -0.59 -5.03
CA GLY A 109 12.45 -1.52 -5.58
C GLY A 109 12.88 -1.93 -6.99
N GLY A 110 12.29 -3.00 -7.50
CA GLY A 110 12.55 -3.51 -8.83
C GLY A 110 11.68 -4.71 -9.14
N GLN A 111 11.96 -5.36 -10.28
CA GLN A 111 11.16 -6.47 -10.78
C GLN A 111 11.97 -7.77 -10.79
N THR A 112 11.32 -8.90 -10.50
CA THR A 112 11.86 -10.25 -10.71
C THR A 112 10.93 -11.06 -11.59
N LYS A 113 11.40 -12.18 -12.14
CA LYS A 113 10.57 -12.98 -13.04
C LYS A 113 9.48 -13.68 -12.23
N ASP A 114 8.23 -13.47 -12.61
CA ASP A 114 7.06 -14.18 -12.05
C ASP A 114 7.20 -15.68 -12.33
N LEU A 115 6.99 -16.48 -11.28
CA LEU A 115 7.08 -17.94 -11.31
C LEU A 115 5.72 -18.65 -11.20
N ASP A 116 4.64 -17.95 -10.86
CA ASP A 116 3.31 -18.51 -10.66
C ASP A 116 2.26 -18.03 -11.69
N GLY A 117 2.61 -17.01 -12.49
CA GLY A 117 1.87 -16.55 -13.66
C GLY A 117 0.70 -15.63 -13.33
N ASP A 118 0.76 -14.94 -12.19
CA ASP A 118 -0.31 -14.11 -11.68
C ASP A 118 -0.19 -12.62 -12.10
N GLU A 119 0.97 -12.23 -12.63
CA GLU A 119 1.31 -10.92 -13.18
C GLU A 119 1.13 -10.92 -14.72
N PRO A 120 0.34 -9.98 -15.29
CA PRO A 120 0.05 -9.97 -16.73
C PRO A 120 1.26 -9.62 -17.61
N ASP A 121 2.29 -8.98 -17.04
CA ASP A 121 3.56 -8.67 -17.72
C ASP A 121 4.66 -9.72 -17.45
N GLY A 122 4.39 -10.67 -16.54
CA GLY A 122 5.29 -11.76 -16.16
C GLY A 122 6.42 -11.37 -15.21
N TYR A 123 6.27 -10.29 -14.45
CA TYR A 123 7.25 -9.86 -13.45
C TYR A 123 6.62 -9.48 -12.10
N ASP A 124 7.15 -10.04 -11.01
CA ASP A 124 6.78 -9.65 -9.64
C ASP A 124 7.53 -8.39 -9.23
N GLU A 125 6.86 -7.49 -8.52
CA GLU A 125 7.48 -6.35 -7.86
C GLU A 125 8.14 -6.75 -6.55
N VAL A 126 9.33 -6.19 -6.29
CA VAL A 126 10.15 -6.57 -5.13
C VAL A 126 10.69 -5.37 -4.37
N ILE A 127 10.79 -5.51 -3.05
CA ILE A 127 11.56 -4.62 -2.20
C ILE A 127 12.87 -5.29 -1.77
N TYR A 128 13.91 -4.48 -1.56
CA TYR A 128 15.25 -4.97 -1.23
C TYR A 128 15.62 -4.66 0.23
N PRO A 129 15.62 -5.66 1.13
CA PRO A 129 16.16 -5.51 2.48
C PRO A 129 17.64 -5.12 2.47
N VAL A 130 18.20 -4.63 3.58
CA VAL A 130 19.62 -4.20 3.62
C VAL A 130 20.60 -5.35 3.31
N ASP A 131 20.21 -6.58 3.62
CA ASP A 131 20.96 -7.82 3.43
C ASP A 131 20.57 -8.58 2.14
N PHE A 132 19.85 -7.93 1.20
CA PHE A 132 19.30 -8.58 0.01
C PHE A 132 20.32 -9.34 -0.84
N ARG A 133 21.60 -8.91 -0.82
CA ARG A 133 22.68 -9.58 -1.57
C ARG A 133 22.98 -10.98 -1.04
N GLN A 134 22.69 -11.24 0.24
CA GLN A 134 22.90 -12.53 0.89
C GLN A 134 21.62 -13.36 0.94
N VAL A 135 20.47 -12.73 1.19
CA VAL A 135 19.21 -13.43 1.51
C VAL A 135 18.10 -13.26 0.47
N GLY A 136 18.32 -12.44 -0.55
CA GLY A 136 17.33 -12.11 -1.57
C GLY A 136 16.37 -10.98 -1.18
N HIS A 137 15.47 -10.68 -2.10
CA HIS A 137 14.43 -9.64 -1.98
C HIS A 137 13.15 -10.20 -1.32
N ILE A 138 12.16 -9.33 -1.10
CA ILE A 138 10.80 -9.70 -0.68
C ILE A 138 9.86 -9.35 -1.84
N THR A 139 9.04 -10.30 -2.28
CA THR A 139 8.07 -10.11 -3.37
C THR A 139 6.78 -9.48 -2.87
N ASP A 140 6.05 -8.81 -3.76
CA ASP A 140 4.66 -8.40 -3.62
C ASP A 140 3.74 -9.52 -3.14
N ASP A 141 3.89 -10.72 -3.67
CA ASP A 141 3.20 -11.94 -3.22
C ASP A 141 3.33 -12.19 -1.72
N GLU A 142 4.57 -12.12 -1.21
CA GLU A 142 4.87 -12.30 0.20
C GLU A 142 4.28 -11.15 1.04
N MET A 143 4.38 -9.91 0.54
CA MET A 143 3.79 -8.74 1.18
C MET A 143 2.25 -8.80 1.20
N HIS A 144 1.62 -9.22 0.11
CA HIS A 144 0.18 -9.36 -0.07
C HIS A 144 -0.36 -10.43 0.88
N ARG A 145 0.26 -11.62 0.89
CA ARG A 145 -0.11 -12.71 1.81
C ARG A 145 -0.05 -12.28 3.27
N ILE A 146 1.00 -11.55 3.67
CA ILE A 146 1.18 -11.13 5.06
C ILE A 146 0.26 -9.96 5.40
N MET A 147 0.23 -8.91 4.58
CA MET A 147 -0.35 -7.62 4.95
C MET A 147 -1.77 -7.38 4.42
N VAL A 148 -2.24 -8.17 3.44
CA VAL A 148 -3.56 -7.97 2.81
C VAL A 148 -4.49 -9.14 3.09
N GLN A 149 -4.06 -10.38 2.82
CA GLN A 149 -4.90 -11.57 2.98
C GLN A 149 -5.23 -11.89 4.44
N SER A 150 -4.36 -11.48 5.37
CA SER A 150 -4.53 -11.74 6.80
C SER A 150 -5.53 -10.80 7.49
N LEU A 151 -5.92 -9.71 6.83
CA LEU A 151 -6.71 -8.65 7.45
C LEU A 151 -8.20 -8.97 7.47
N GLN A 152 -8.82 -8.68 8.63
CA GLN A 152 -10.26 -8.81 8.82
C GLN A 152 -11.03 -7.69 8.09
N PRO A 153 -12.29 -7.93 7.70
CA PRO A 153 -13.15 -6.89 7.14
C PRO A 153 -13.20 -5.64 8.03
N GLY A 154 -13.04 -4.46 7.42
CA GLY A 154 -13.11 -3.18 8.12
C GLY A 154 -11.83 -2.74 8.84
N VAL A 155 -10.74 -3.51 8.79
CA VAL A 155 -9.40 -2.98 9.10
C VAL A 155 -8.96 -2.07 7.95
N ARG A 156 -8.39 -0.90 8.26
CA ARG A 156 -7.69 -0.06 7.29
C ARG A 156 -6.20 -0.39 7.26
N LEU A 157 -5.65 -0.62 6.07
CA LEU A 157 -4.21 -0.48 5.81
C LEU A 157 -3.96 0.63 4.77
N THR A 158 -3.21 1.66 5.15
CA THR A 158 -2.66 2.65 4.21
C THR A 158 -1.17 2.38 4.00
N ALA A 159 -0.77 2.13 2.76
CA ALA A 159 0.60 1.85 2.37
C ALA A 159 1.15 2.97 1.46
N ILE A 160 2.39 3.40 1.69
CA ILE A 160 3.11 4.34 0.83
C ILE A 160 4.46 3.72 0.45
N PHE A 161 4.74 3.67 -0.85
CA PHE A 161 6.01 3.20 -1.38
C PHE A 161 6.76 4.35 -2.07
N ASP A 162 7.93 4.70 -1.52
CA ASP A 162 8.96 5.53 -2.14
C ASP A 162 10.03 4.64 -2.78
N SER A 163 9.62 3.83 -3.76
CA SER A 163 10.51 2.95 -4.52
C SER A 163 10.15 2.99 -6.01
N CYS A 164 11.10 2.62 -6.87
CA CYS A 164 10.80 2.37 -8.29
C CYS A 164 10.09 1.03 -8.43
N HIS A 165 9.20 0.89 -9.42
CA HIS A 165 8.47 -0.35 -9.72
C HIS A 165 7.70 -0.87 -8.48
N SER A 166 6.68 -0.11 -8.06
CA SER A 166 5.86 -0.48 -6.91
C SER A 166 4.38 -0.17 -7.14
N GLY A 167 3.95 -0.13 -8.40
CA GLY A 167 2.55 0.07 -8.79
C GLY A 167 1.66 -1.09 -8.35
N THR A 168 2.22 -2.30 -8.33
CA THR A 168 1.56 -3.55 -7.94
C THR A 168 2.14 -4.18 -6.66
N ALA A 169 2.96 -3.46 -5.88
CA ALA A 169 3.67 -4.00 -4.70
C ALA A 169 2.83 -4.67 -3.59
N LEU A 170 1.49 -4.58 -3.64
CA LEU A 170 0.56 -5.28 -2.75
C LEU A 170 -0.53 -6.03 -3.52
N ASP A 171 -0.35 -6.24 -4.82
CA ASP A 171 -1.25 -7.00 -5.68
C ASP A 171 -2.72 -6.56 -5.62
N LEU A 172 -2.91 -5.24 -5.53
CA LEU A 172 -4.24 -4.68 -5.35
C LEU A 172 -5.00 -4.63 -6.70
N PRO A 173 -6.26 -5.09 -6.75
CA PRO A 173 -6.98 -5.32 -8.00
C PRO A 173 -7.47 -4.04 -8.70
N TYR A 174 -7.63 -2.94 -7.96
CA TYR A 174 -8.09 -1.66 -8.51
C TYR A 174 -6.95 -0.66 -8.53
N ILE A 175 -6.67 -0.05 -9.68
CA ILE A 175 -5.62 0.98 -9.83
C ILE A 175 -6.20 2.23 -10.48
N TYR A 176 -5.97 3.37 -9.82
CA TYR A 176 -6.43 4.69 -10.22
C TYR A 176 -5.24 5.60 -10.51
N SER A 177 -5.40 6.41 -11.56
CA SER A 177 -4.52 7.53 -11.87
C SER A 177 -5.29 8.83 -11.88
N THR A 178 -4.58 9.94 -12.03
CA THR A 178 -5.19 11.26 -12.22
C THR A 178 -5.96 11.43 -13.53
N GLN A 179 -5.82 10.51 -14.49
CA GLN A 179 -6.52 10.50 -15.78
C GLN A 179 -7.78 9.61 -15.74
N GLY A 180 -8.06 8.95 -14.61
CA GLY A 180 -9.12 7.96 -14.46
C GLY A 180 -8.59 6.59 -14.06
N ILE A 181 -9.47 5.59 -14.18
CA ILE A 181 -9.19 4.22 -13.73
C ILE A 181 -8.27 3.54 -14.74
N LEU A 182 -7.13 3.01 -14.28
CA LEU A 182 -6.13 2.35 -15.12
C LEU A 182 -6.36 0.84 -15.20
N LYS A 183 -6.82 0.23 -14.10
CA LYS A 183 -7.09 -1.20 -14.00
C LYS A 183 -8.37 -1.40 -13.22
N GLU A 184 -9.42 -1.84 -13.92
CA GLU A 184 -10.60 -2.44 -13.31
C GLU A 184 -10.57 -3.95 -13.55
N PRO A 185 -10.92 -4.75 -12.55
CA PRO A 185 -11.22 -6.14 -12.77
C PRO A 185 -12.40 -6.29 -13.74
N ASN A 186 -12.36 -7.28 -14.63
CA ASN A 186 -13.41 -7.46 -15.63
C ASN A 186 -14.63 -8.16 -15.00
N LEU A 187 -15.57 -7.38 -14.43
CA LEU A 187 -16.74 -7.86 -13.66
C LEU A 187 -17.55 -8.98 -14.35
N ALA A 188 -17.64 -8.99 -15.67
CA ALA A 188 -18.38 -10.03 -16.41
C ALA A 188 -17.68 -11.40 -16.35
N LYS A 189 -16.34 -11.42 -16.35
CA LYS A 189 -15.52 -12.62 -16.12
C LYS A 189 -15.55 -13.03 -14.64
N GLU A 190 -15.66 -12.07 -13.72
CA GLU A 190 -15.74 -12.26 -12.27
C GLU A 190 -17.08 -12.79 -11.76
N ALA A 191 -18.18 -12.51 -12.47
CA ALA A 191 -19.50 -13.04 -12.17
C ALA A 191 -19.54 -14.58 -12.20
N GLY A 192 -18.77 -15.20 -13.10
CA GLY A 192 -18.61 -16.66 -13.19
C GLY A 192 -17.81 -17.28 -12.04
N GLN A 193 -17.05 -16.44 -11.30
CA GLN A 193 -16.11 -16.87 -10.27
C GLN A 193 -16.64 -16.73 -8.85
N GLY A 194 -17.67 -15.88 -8.62
CA GLY A 194 -18.29 -15.66 -7.30
C GLY A 194 -17.87 -14.36 -6.61
N LEU A 195 -16.99 -13.56 -7.22
CA LEU A 195 -16.45 -12.30 -6.69
C LEU A 195 -17.54 -11.23 -6.50
N LEU A 196 -18.56 -11.23 -7.37
CA LEU A 196 -19.72 -10.33 -7.27
C LEU A 196 -20.45 -10.45 -5.93
N GLY A 197 -20.47 -11.65 -5.32
CA GLY A 197 -21.08 -11.84 -4.00
C GLY A 197 -20.33 -11.07 -2.92
N VAL A 198 -19.00 -11.16 -2.90
CA VAL A 198 -18.14 -10.47 -1.92
C VAL A 198 -18.21 -8.95 -2.09
N ILE A 199 -18.09 -8.45 -3.33
CA ILE A 199 -18.15 -7.02 -3.64
C ILE A 199 -19.55 -6.45 -3.34
N SER A 200 -20.61 -7.16 -3.71
CA SER A 200 -21.99 -6.70 -3.47
C SER A 200 -22.38 -6.75 -1.99
N SER A 201 -21.91 -7.76 -1.24
CA SER A 201 -22.06 -7.83 0.22
C SER A 201 -21.27 -6.72 0.93
N TYR A 202 -20.06 -6.42 0.45
CA TYR A 202 -19.26 -5.29 0.94
C TYR A 202 -19.96 -3.95 0.70
N GLN A 203 -20.53 -3.75 -0.50
CA GLN A 203 -21.27 -2.53 -0.83
C GLN A 203 -22.54 -2.37 0.00
N ARG A 204 -23.26 -3.46 0.30
CA ARG A 204 -24.51 -3.47 1.07
C ARG A 204 -24.32 -3.51 2.60
N GLY A 205 -23.09 -3.62 3.09
CA GLY A 205 -22.79 -3.69 4.52
C GLY A 205 -23.21 -5.01 5.18
N ASP A 206 -23.49 -6.04 4.39
CA ASP A 206 -23.96 -7.35 4.86
C ASP A 206 -22.77 -8.29 5.09
N LEU A 207 -22.28 -8.35 6.33
CA LEU A 207 -21.15 -9.17 6.74
C LEU A 207 -21.47 -10.68 6.77
N SER A 208 -22.74 -11.07 6.86
CA SER A 208 -23.18 -12.48 6.88
C SER A 208 -23.04 -13.15 5.50
N GLY A 209 -23.31 -12.39 4.44
CA GLY A 209 -23.13 -12.86 3.06
C GLY A 209 -21.68 -13.14 2.67
N VAL A 210 -20.70 -12.45 3.28
CA VAL A 210 -19.26 -12.63 2.99
C VAL A 210 -18.77 -14.02 3.42
N ALA A 211 -19.16 -14.49 4.61
CA ALA A 211 -18.71 -15.77 5.15
C ALA A 211 -19.24 -16.99 4.37
N ASN A 212 -20.51 -16.96 3.95
CA ASN A 212 -21.12 -18.03 3.17
C ASN A 212 -20.55 -18.12 1.75
N ASN A 213 -20.19 -16.98 1.14
CA ASN A 213 -19.57 -16.93 -0.18
C ASN A 213 -18.11 -17.42 -0.16
N LEU A 214 -17.36 -17.14 0.91
CA LEU A 214 -15.99 -17.64 1.09
C LEU A 214 -15.95 -19.19 1.15
N MET A 215 -16.94 -19.81 1.82
CA MET A 215 -17.08 -21.27 1.92
C MET A 215 -17.43 -21.92 0.56
N GLY A 216 -18.27 -21.26 -0.25
CA GLY A 216 -18.61 -21.71 -1.60
C GLY A 216 -17.42 -21.62 -2.57
N PHE A 217 -16.58 -20.60 -2.42
CA PHE A 217 -15.34 -20.41 -3.17
C PHE A 217 -14.32 -21.53 -2.89
N PHE A 218 -14.12 -21.86 -1.61
CA PHE A 218 -13.21 -22.91 -1.17
C PHE A 218 -13.56 -24.27 -1.80
N LYS A 219 -14.85 -24.53 -2.02
CA LYS A 219 -15.37 -25.77 -2.63
C LYS A 219 -15.25 -25.81 -4.15
N LYS A 220 -15.14 -24.65 -4.82
CA LYS A 220 -14.99 -24.52 -6.27
C LYS A 220 -13.52 -24.56 -6.70
N ALA A 221 -12.60 -24.12 -5.84
CA ALA A 221 -11.15 -24.21 -6.06
C ALA A 221 -10.60 -25.66 -6.13
N THR A 222 -11.37 -26.65 -5.67
CA THR A 222 -11.01 -28.08 -5.75
C THR A 222 -11.41 -28.74 -7.07
N SER A 223 -12.16 -28.06 -7.95
CA SER A 223 -12.46 -28.51 -9.31
C SER A 223 -11.72 -27.63 -10.32
N GLY A 224 -10.59 -28.13 -10.84
CA GLY A 224 -9.65 -27.33 -11.64
C GLY A 224 -10.24 -26.75 -12.92
N GLU A 225 -10.09 -25.43 -13.06
CA GLU A 225 -9.71 -24.67 -14.28
C GLU A 225 -9.49 -23.19 -13.89
N ASP A 226 -8.51 -22.55 -14.55
CA ASP A 226 -8.10 -21.13 -14.55
C ASP A 226 -7.25 -20.54 -13.40
N ALA A 227 -5.93 -20.46 -13.63
CA ALA A 227 -4.95 -19.74 -12.80
C ALA A 227 -5.25 -18.23 -12.65
N HIS A 228 -5.70 -17.58 -13.73
CA HIS A 228 -6.09 -16.16 -13.72
C HIS A 228 -7.29 -15.87 -12.82
N ASN A 229 -8.26 -16.80 -12.77
CA ASN A 229 -9.44 -16.69 -11.92
C ASN A 229 -9.09 -16.94 -10.44
N LYS A 230 -8.06 -17.75 -10.20
CA LYS A 230 -7.50 -17.99 -8.87
C LYS A 230 -6.75 -16.75 -8.35
N SER A 231 -5.89 -16.13 -9.18
CA SER A 231 -5.14 -14.92 -8.86
C SER A 231 -6.04 -13.75 -8.43
N LEU A 232 -7.09 -13.44 -9.19
CA LEU A 232 -8.04 -12.37 -8.84
C LEU A 232 -8.80 -12.66 -7.53
N ALA A 233 -9.22 -13.92 -7.32
CA ALA A 233 -9.89 -14.33 -6.10
C ALA A 233 -8.98 -14.24 -4.86
N THR A 234 -7.68 -14.54 -5.01
CA THR A 234 -6.70 -14.42 -3.93
C THR A 234 -6.28 -12.98 -3.67
N LYS A 235 -6.36 -12.09 -4.67
CA LYS A 235 -5.92 -10.69 -4.60
C LYS A 235 -6.99 -9.72 -4.08
N THR A 236 -8.28 -10.09 -4.11
CA THR A 236 -9.32 -9.29 -3.44
C THR A 236 -9.31 -9.47 -1.92
N SER A 237 -9.56 -8.39 -1.17
CA SER A 237 -9.67 -8.43 0.29
C SER A 237 -10.92 -7.69 0.76
N SER A 238 -11.54 -8.24 1.82
CA SER A 238 -12.66 -7.60 2.51
C SER A 238 -12.21 -6.46 3.45
N ALA A 239 -10.91 -6.36 3.71
CA ALA A 239 -10.29 -5.24 4.40
C ALA A 239 -10.19 -4.01 3.48
N ASP A 240 -10.03 -2.85 4.09
CA ASP A 240 -9.91 -1.56 3.39
C ASP A 240 -8.43 -1.24 3.21
N VAL A 241 -7.86 -1.67 2.09
CA VAL A 241 -6.42 -1.52 1.79
C VAL A 241 -6.24 -0.50 0.68
N ILE A 242 -5.32 0.43 0.92
CA ILE A 242 -5.00 1.53 0.01
C ILE A 242 -3.50 1.68 -0.06
N MET A 243 -2.98 1.76 -1.28
CA MET A 243 -1.57 1.91 -1.57
C MET A 243 -1.35 3.13 -2.46
N LEU A 244 -0.39 3.98 -2.10
CA LEU A 244 0.12 5.04 -2.94
C LEU A 244 1.56 4.73 -3.36
N SER A 245 1.83 4.84 -4.64
CA SER A 245 3.17 4.67 -5.20
C SER A 245 3.41 5.62 -6.37
N GLY A 246 4.67 5.77 -6.77
CA GLY A 246 5.07 6.60 -7.91
C GLY A 246 5.55 5.74 -9.07
N SER A 247 4.88 5.82 -10.22
CA SER A 247 5.38 5.21 -11.46
C SER A 247 6.23 6.23 -12.23
N LYS A 248 7.33 5.80 -12.86
CA LYS A 248 7.98 6.62 -13.88
C LYS A 248 7.20 6.49 -15.19
N ASP A 249 7.10 7.56 -15.96
CA ASP A 249 6.65 7.44 -17.35
C ASP A 249 7.70 6.66 -18.16
N ASP A 250 7.24 5.68 -18.94
CA ASP A 250 8.02 4.72 -19.74
C ASP A 250 8.88 5.35 -20.87
N GLN A 251 9.17 6.65 -20.84
CA GLN A 251 9.82 7.36 -21.94
C GLN A 251 11.25 7.86 -21.69
N THR A 252 11.89 7.57 -20.57
CA THR A 252 13.33 7.89 -20.46
C THR A 252 14.07 6.98 -19.47
N SER A 253 14.33 5.75 -19.90
CA SER A 253 15.25 4.81 -19.24
C SER A 253 16.74 5.11 -19.50
N ALA A 254 17.04 6.18 -20.25
CA ALA A 254 18.38 6.73 -20.37
C ALA A 254 18.46 8.06 -19.58
N ASP A 255 19.31 8.10 -18.55
CA ASP A 255 19.79 9.35 -17.93
C ASP A 255 18.85 10.15 -17.01
N ALA A 256 17.93 9.53 -16.26
CA ALA A 256 17.26 10.21 -15.15
C ALA A 256 18.17 10.35 -13.90
N THR A 257 19.31 11.03 -14.07
CA THR A 257 20.07 11.66 -12.98
C THR A 257 19.46 13.06 -12.78
N ILE A 258 18.26 13.13 -12.20
CA ILE A 258 17.56 14.40 -12.02
C ILE A 258 17.28 14.64 -10.53
N ALA A 259 17.81 15.78 -10.08
CA ALA A 259 17.53 16.53 -8.86
C ALA A 259 17.97 15.90 -7.51
N SER A 260 19.20 16.26 -7.15
CA SER A 260 19.86 16.49 -5.85
C SER A 260 19.10 16.56 -4.50
N GLN A 261 17.79 16.31 -4.41
CA GLN A 261 17.13 16.05 -3.13
C GLN A 261 16.94 14.55 -2.97
N ALA A 262 17.74 13.96 -2.08
CA ALA A 262 17.52 12.60 -1.61
C ALA A 262 16.32 12.62 -0.65
N THR A 263 15.12 12.73 -1.20
CA THR A 263 13.86 12.64 -0.48
C THR A 263 12.90 11.82 -1.34
N GLY A 264 12.19 10.89 -0.74
CA GLY A 264 11.12 10.11 -1.35
C GLY A 264 10.04 11.03 -1.87
N ALA A 265 9.88 11.06 -3.19
CA ALA A 265 9.00 11.99 -3.86
C ALA A 265 7.53 11.76 -3.47
N MET A 266 7.11 10.50 -3.29
CA MET A 266 5.74 10.14 -2.93
C MET A 266 5.41 10.52 -1.49
N SER A 267 6.25 10.17 -0.50
CA SER A 267 6.00 10.58 0.89
C SER A 267 6.05 12.08 1.06
N TRP A 268 7.00 12.77 0.40
CA TRP A 268 7.06 14.22 0.42
C TRP A 268 5.81 14.87 -0.17
N ALA A 269 5.37 14.42 -1.34
CA ALA A 269 4.18 14.96 -2.00
C ALA A 269 2.91 14.66 -1.20
N PHE A 270 2.78 13.45 -0.65
CA PHE A 270 1.68 13.06 0.24
C PHE A 270 1.58 13.96 1.47
N ILE A 271 2.68 14.13 2.20
CA ILE A 271 2.73 14.99 3.40
C ILE A 271 2.41 16.44 3.02
N THR A 272 3.00 16.93 1.92
CA THR A 272 2.82 18.32 1.47
C THR A 272 1.37 18.59 1.05
N ALA A 273 0.76 17.69 0.27
CA ALA A 273 -0.62 17.79 -0.17
C ALA A 273 -1.58 17.83 1.02
N LEU A 274 -1.43 16.91 1.98
CA LEU A 274 -2.30 16.85 3.16
C LEU A 274 -2.05 18.00 4.15
N LYS A 275 -0.82 18.53 4.25
CA LYS A 275 -0.57 19.75 5.03
C LYS A 275 -1.26 20.97 4.43
N LYS A 276 -1.29 21.09 3.10
CA LYS A 276 -1.98 22.20 2.41
C LYS A 276 -3.50 22.07 2.48
N ARG A 277 -4.01 20.85 2.30
CA ARG A 277 -5.43 20.54 2.28
C ARG A 277 -5.67 19.23 3.04
N PRO A 278 -5.94 19.29 4.36
CA PRO A 278 -6.10 18.09 5.18
C PRO A 278 -7.37 17.30 4.87
N GLN A 279 -8.40 17.97 4.34
CA GLN A 279 -9.69 17.37 4.02
C GLN A 279 -9.83 17.19 2.51
N GLN A 280 -9.70 15.95 2.04
CA GLN A 280 -9.73 15.60 0.62
C GLN A 280 -10.37 14.23 0.41
N SER A 281 -11.10 14.07 -0.69
CA SER A 281 -11.40 12.73 -1.22
C SER A 281 -10.14 12.08 -1.81
N TYR A 282 -10.16 10.77 -2.05
CA TYR A 282 -9.01 10.08 -2.66
C TYR A 282 -8.60 10.65 -4.02
N VAL A 283 -9.58 11.00 -4.86
CA VAL A 283 -9.31 11.62 -6.17
C VAL A 283 -8.69 13.01 -5.99
N GLN A 284 -9.18 13.80 -5.03
CA GLN A 284 -8.60 15.11 -4.72
C GLN A 284 -7.18 14.99 -4.16
N LEU A 285 -6.93 13.99 -3.30
CA LEU A 285 -5.60 13.71 -2.77
C LEU A 285 -4.65 13.27 -3.88
N LEU A 286 -5.07 12.33 -4.74
CA LEU A 286 -4.24 11.85 -5.85
C LEU A 286 -3.86 13.00 -6.80
N ASN A 287 -4.81 13.88 -7.13
CA ASN A 287 -4.54 15.09 -7.91
C ASN A 287 -3.61 16.07 -7.18
N SER A 288 -3.81 16.27 -5.87
CA SER A 288 -2.94 17.15 -5.09
C SER A 288 -1.51 16.63 -5.01
N ILE A 289 -1.33 15.33 -4.83
CA ILE A 289 -0.02 14.68 -4.86
C ILE A 289 0.63 14.89 -6.23
N ARG A 290 -0.12 14.72 -7.32
CA ARG A 290 0.37 14.98 -8.69
C ARG A 290 0.81 16.43 -8.85
N ASP A 291 0.03 17.39 -8.40
CA ASP A 291 0.37 18.81 -8.48
C ASP A 291 1.69 19.12 -7.75
N GLU A 292 1.93 18.51 -6.58
CA GLU A 292 3.21 18.64 -5.88
C GLU A 292 4.36 17.99 -6.65
N LEU A 293 4.14 16.80 -7.23
CA LEU A 293 5.15 16.04 -7.98
C LEU A 293 5.55 16.73 -9.28
N GLU A 294 4.60 17.20 -10.10
CA GLU A 294 4.87 17.82 -11.41
C GLU A 294 5.86 19.00 -11.33
N SER A 295 5.92 19.67 -10.18
CA SER A 295 6.83 20.78 -9.96
C SER A 295 8.31 20.39 -9.85
N ARG A 296 8.61 19.12 -9.50
CA ARG A 296 9.95 18.70 -9.04
C ARG A 296 10.38 17.29 -9.47
N TYR A 297 9.44 16.43 -9.86
CA TYR A 297 9.67 15.01 -10.09
C TYR A 297 8.95 14.56 -11.37
N SER A 298 9.53 13.56 -12.04
CA SER A 298 8.90 12.91 -13.20
C SER A 298 7.96 11.77 -12.83
N GLN A 299 7.86 11.44 -11.54
CA GLN A 299 6.97 10.40 -11.05
C GLN A 299 5.52 10.84 -11.19
N LYS A 300 4.66 9.91 -11.62
CA LYS A 300 3.21 10.04 -11.57
C LYS A 300 2.66 9.22 -10.42
N PRO A 301 1.79 9.80 -9.58
CA PRO A 301 1.24 9.06 -8.47
C PRO A 301 0.17 8.09 -8.99
N GLN A 302 0.17 6.91 -8.41
CA GLN A 302 -0.84 5.88 -8.59
C GLN A 302 -1.46 5.55 -7.23
N LEU A 303 -2.75 5.23 -7.25
CA LEU A 303 -3.52 4.80 -6.10
C LEU A 303 -4.09 3.42 -6.38
N SER A 304 -3.67 2.41 -5.63
CA SER A 304 -4.18 1.05 -5.75
C SER A 304 -4.99 0.68 -4.51
N CYS A 305 -6.06 -0.09 -4.65
CA CYS A 305 -6.90 -0.46 -3.50
C CYS A 305 -7.57 -1.85 -3.64
N SER A 306 -7.96 -2.43 -2.49
CA SER A 306 -8.56 -3.77 -2.40
C SER A 306 -10.02 -3.85 -2.90
N HIS A 307 -10.69 -2.70 -2.99
CA HIS A 307 -12.10 -2.57 -3.43
C HIS A 307 -12.29 -1.25 -4.19
N PRO A 308 -13.36 -1.08 -4.99
CA PRO A 308 -13.60 0.17 -5.71
C PRO A 308 -13.69 1.38 -4.76
N LEU A 309 -13.12 2.50 -5.17
CA LEU A 309 -13.32 3.79 -4.51
C LEU A 309 -14.74 4.29 -4.80
N ARG A 310 -15.39 4.89 -3.80
CA ARG A 310 -16.70 5.55 -3.94
C ARG A 310 -16.54 7.05 -4.17
#